data_AF-A0AAV0UL44-F1
#
_entry.id   AF-A0AAV0UL44-F1
#
_cell.length_a   1.000
_cell.length_b   1.000
_cell.length_c   1.000
_cell.angle_alpha   90.00
_cell.angle_beta   90.00
_cell.angle_gamma   90.00
#
_symmetry.space_group_name_H-M   'P 1'
#
loop_
_entity.id
_entity.type
_entity.pdbx_description
1 polymer ?
#
loop_
_entity_poly.entity_id
_entity_poly.type
_entity_poly.pdbx_seq_one_letter_code
_entity_poly.pdbx_strand_id
1 'polypeptide(L)'
;MVDATAVTSATTAGPPEQYVTGSRTVLNALLRRGDAVPDEVQRVQELIECVDNNAKKIAAALVANRRGRGVRPTGVDTTAQLLKEQKQFISQVGRLSLFVV
;
A
#
# COMPACT_ATOMS: atom_id res chain seq x y z
N MET A 1 26.25 -14.37 -6.62
CA MET A 1 25.95 -14.18 -5.18
C MET A 1 25.51 -12.75 -5.02
N VAL A 2 24.21 -12.51 -4.83
CA VAL A 2 23.66 -11.16 -4.66
C VAL A 2 23.84 -10.79 -3.18
N ASP A 3 24.49 -9.65 -2.96
CA ASP A 3 24.90 -9.13 -1.66
C ASP A 3 23.69 -8.86 -0.75
N ALA A 4 23.64 -9.52 0.40
CA ALA A 4 22.53 -9.49 1.35
C ALA A 4 22.64 -8.33 2.37
N THR A 5 23.61 -7.43 2.20
CA THR A 5 23.92 -6.37 3.19
C THR A 5 23.16 -5.06 3.00
N ALA A 6 22.33 -4.91 1.97
CA ALA A 6 21.57 -3.67 1.74
C ALA A 6 20.20 -3.60 2.44
N VAL A 7 19.75 -4.66 3.12
CA VAL A 7 18.43 -4.73 3.79
C VAL A 7 18.59 -4.69 5.32
N THR A 8 19.39 -3.77 5.84
CA THR A 8 19.59 -3.65 7.29
C THR A 8 19.52 -2.22 7.83
N SER A 9 19.15 -1.25 6.99
CA SER A 9 19.08 0.17 7.37
C SER A 9 17.66 0.69 7.66
N ALA A 10 16.64 -0.17 7.62
CA ALA A 10 15.23 0.24 7.72
C ALA A 10 14.61 0.06 9.13
N THR A 11 15.36 -0.39 10.13
CA THR A 11 14.79 -0.84 11.42
C THR A 11 14.52 0.30 12.42
N THR A 12 14.80 1.57 12.08
CA THR A 12 14.45 2.73 12.93
C THR A 12 13.07 3.31 12.63
N ALA A 13 12.39 2.81 11.59
CA ALA A 13 11.04 3.24 11.26
C ALA A 13 10.03 2.45 12.10
N GLY A 14 9.09 3.11 12.77
CA GLY A 14 7.96 2.48 13.46
C GLY A 14 7.15 1.55 12.54
N PRO A 15 6.16 0.81 13.06
CA PRO A 15 5.36 -0.08 12.23
C PRO A 15 4.73 0.72 11.07
N PRO A 16 4.73 0.18 9.82
CA PRO A 16 4.34 0.91 8.61
C PRO A 16 3.01 1.66 8.73
N GLU A 17 2.05 1.07 9.42
CA GLU A 17 0.73 1.62 9.71
C GLU A 17 0.74 2.94 10.49
N GLN A 18 1.75 3.21 11.32
CA GLN A 18 1.92 4.52 11.97
C GLN A 18 2.24 5.61 10.95
N TYR A 19 3.02 5.29 9.91
CA TYR A 19 3.35 6.25 8.86
C TYR A 19 2.16 6.50 7.95
N VAL A 20 1.43 5.46 7.54
CA VAL A 20 0.20 5.59 6.74
C VAL A 20 -0.86 6.42 7.47
N THR A 21 -1.06 6.17 8.76
CA THR A 21 -2.04 6.88 9.59
C THR A 21 -1.60 8.31 9.88
N GLY A 22 -0.31 8.52 10.16
CA GLY A 22 0.28 9.82 10.43
C GLY A 22 0.17 10.75 9.22
N SER A 23 0.51 10.27 8.03
CA SER A 23 0.40 11.04 6.79
C SER A 23 -1.04 11.41 6.45
N ARG A 24 -2.02 10.50 6.63
CA ARG A 24 -3.45 10.81 6.48
C ARG A 24 -3.92 11.86 7.49
N THR A 25 -3.42 11.80 8.73
CA THR A 25 -3.78 12.76 9.78
C THR A 25 -3.34 14.17 9.42
N VAL A 26 -2.10 14.32 8.94
CA VAL A 26 -1.56 15.60 8.48
C VAL A 26 -2.34 16.12 7.26
N LEU A 27 -2.59 15.26 6.27
CA LEU A 27 -3.39 15.61 5.09
C LEU A 27 -4.77 16.14 5.47
N ASN A 28 -5.48 15.46 6.37
CA ASN A 28 -6.79 15.89 6.86
C ASN A 28 -6.73 17.19 7.66
N ALA A 29 -5.60 17.50 8.32
CA ALA A 29 -5.44 18.77 9.02
C ALA A 29 -5.27 19.93 8.03
N LEU A 30 -4.48 19.75 6.96
CA LEU A 30 -4.29 20.73 5.89
C LEU A 30 -5.61 21.02 5.16
N LEU A 31 -6.33 19.98 4.75
CA LEU A 31 -7.63 20.12 4.09
C LEU A 31 -8.65 20.87 4.97
N ARG A 32 -8.67 20.60 6.28
CA ARG A 32 -9.56 21.29 7.23
C ARG A 32 -9.19 22.76 7.46
N ARG A 33 -7.91 23.11 7.31
CA ARG A 33 -7.43 24.49 7.39
C ARG A 33 -7.69 25.28 6.09
N GLY A 34 -8.09 24.59 5.02
CA GLY A 34 -8.23 25.20 3.69
C GLY A 34 -6.89 25.43 3.01
N ASP A 35 -5.82 24.79 3.48
CA ASP A 35 -4.50 24.88 2.87
C ASP A 35 -4.53 24.20 1.49
N ALA A 36 -3.82 24.79 0.52
CA ALA A 36 -3.66 24.18 -0.80
C ALA A 36 -2.82 22.90 -0.68
N VAL A 37 -3.45 21.75 -0.94
CA VAL A 37 -2.78 20.46 -1.03
C VAL A 37 -2.70 20.07 -2.50
N PRO A 38 -1.51 19.79 -3.04
CA PRO A 38 -1.39 19.28 -4.41
C PRO A 38 -2.13 17.94 -4.55
N ASP A 39 -2.84 17.78 -5.66
CA ASP A 39 -3.58 16.56 -6.01
C ASP A 39 -2.71 15.31 -5.91
N GLU A 40 -1.44 15.41 -6.27
CA GLU A 40 -0.48 14.32 -6.24
C GLU A 40 -0.27 13.80 -4.81
N VAL A 41 -0.25 14.69 -3.81
CA VAL A 41 -0.07 14.32 -2.39
C VAL A 41 -1.27 13.51 -1.90
N GLN A 42 -2.48 13.93 -2.28
CA GLN A 42 -3.70 13.20 -1.93
C GLN A 42 -3.74 11.81 -2.60
N ARG A 43 -3.40 11.72 -3.89
CA ARG A 43 -3.39 10.44 -4.63
C ARG A 43 -2.30 9.50 -4.14
N VAL A 44 -1.13 10.01 -3.74
CA VAL A 44 -0.07 9.20 -3.12
C VAL A 44 -0.55 8.64 -1.78
N GLN A 45 -1.24 9.44 -0.96
CA GLN A 45 -1.84 8.95 0.29
C GLN A 45 -2.84 7.82 0.03
N GLU A 46 -3.72 7.98 -0.96
CA GLU A 46 -4.69 6.95 -1.36
C GLU A 46 -4.01 5.67 -1.87
N LEU A 47 -2.92 5.80 -2.64
CA LEU A 47 -2.13 4.66 -3.10
C LEU A 47 -1.53 3.89 -1.92
N ILE A 48 -0.88 4.59 -0.98
CA ILE A 48 -0.22 3.97 0.17
C ILE A 48 -1.24 3.20 1.03
N GLU A 49 -2.42 3.77 1.25
CA GLU A 49 -3.50 3.10 1.97
C GLU A 49 -4.07 1.89 1.23
N CYS A 50 -4.22 1.98 -0.09
CA CYS A 50 -4.62 0.83 -0.90
C CYS A 50 -3.62 -0.32 -0.77
N VAL A 51 -2.32 -0.02 -0.86
CA VAL A 51 -1.24 -1.02 -0.72
C VAL A 51 -1.23 -1.64 0.68
N ASP A 52 -1.32 -0.84 1.75
CA ASP A 52 -1.34 -1.34 3.14
C ASP A 52 -2.55 -2.25 3.39
N ASN A 53 -3.74 -1.81 2.99
CA ASN A 53 -4.97 -2.59 3.13
C ASN A 53 -4.92 -3.90 2.34
N ASN A 54 -4.41 -3.88 1.11
CA ASN A 54 -4.29 -5.08 0.29
C ASN A 54 -3.27 -6.04 0.87
N ALA A 55 -2.13 -5.55 1.35
CA ALA A 55 -1.12 -6.37 2.04
C ALA A 55 -1.70 -7.08 3.27
N LYS A 56 -2.47 -6.37 4.11
CA LYS A 56 -3.16 -6.93 5.28
C LYS A 56 -4.16 -8.04 4.90
N LYS A 57 -4.97 -7.81 3.86
CA LYS A 57 -5.95 -8.80 3.37
C LYS A 57 -5.28 -10.03 2.77
N ILE A 58 -4.20 -9.85 2.00
CA ILE A 58 -3.40 -10.95 1.45
C ILE A 58 -2.78 -11.77 2.59
N ALA A 59 -2.17 -11.11 3.58
CA ALA A 59 -1.60 -11.79 4.75
C ALA A 59 -2.66 -12.63 5.49
N ALA A 60 -3.87 -12.07 5.71
CA ALA A 60 -4.97 -12.79 6.32
C ALA A 60 -5.43 -14.01 5.49
N ALA A 61 -5.56 -13.85 4.17
CA ALA A 61 -5.92 -14.94 3.26
C ALA A 61 -4.87 -16.06 3.24
N LEU A 62 -3.57 -15.71 3.26
CA LEU A 62 -2.47 -16.66 3.35
C LEU A 62 -2.46 -17.43 4.68
N VAL A 63 -2.71 -16.75 5.80
CA VAL A 63 -2.82 -17.39 7.12
C VAL A 63 -4.03 -18.34 7.17
N ALA A 64 -5.18 -17.92 6.63
CA ALA A 64 -6.37 -18.76 6.54
C ALA A 64 -6.12 -20.01 5.69
N ASN A 65 -5.41 -19.88 4.57
CA ASN A 65 -5.00 -21.00 3.71
C ASN A 65 -3.97 -21.94 4.38
N ARG A 66 -3.10 -21.43 5.25
CA ARG A 66 -2.19 -22.29 6.04
C ARG A 66 -2.91 -23.05 7.17
N ARG A 67 -3.92 -22.41 7.80
CA ARG A 67 -4.64 -22.99 8.94
C ARG A 67 -5.75 -23.96 8.51
N GLY A 68 -6.38 -23.74 7.36
CA GLY A 68 -7.24 -24.74 6.73
C GLY A 68 -6.40 -25.87 6.14
N ARG A 69 -6.79 -27.13 6.34
CA ARG A 69 -6.16 -28.28 5.65
C ARG A 69 -6.31 -28.10 4.13
N GLY A 70 -5.33 -27.50 3.48
CA GLY A 70 -5.26 -27.32 2.03
C GLY A 70 -5.62 -25.91 1.54
N VAL A 71 -5.04 -25.58 0.38
CA VAL A 71 -5.27 -24.31 -0.33
C VAL A 71 -6.74 -24.22 -0.72
N ARG A 72 -7.47 -23.26 -0.13
CA ARG A 72 -8.86 -23.00 -0.52
C ARG A 72 -8.86 -22.13 -1.79
N PRO A 73 -9.60 -22.52 -2.85
CA PRO A 73 -9.71 -21.73 -4.08
C PRO A 73 -10.08 -20.27 -3.81
N THR A 74 -11.00 -20.05 -2.87
CA THR A 74 -11.46 -18.73 -2.44
C THR A 74 -10.34 -17.81 -1.91
N GLY A 75 -9.34 -18.36 -1.22
CA GLY A 75 -8.21 -17.57 -0.72
C GLY A 75 -7.22 -17.19 -1.83
N VAL A 76 -7.08 -18.05 -2.85
CA VAL A 76 -6.26 -17.77 -4.03
C VAL A 76 -6.92 -16.71 -4.90
N ASP A 77 -8.22 -16.82 -5.14
CA ASP A 77 -9.00 -15.85 -5.93
C ASP A 77 -8.99 -14.46 -5.26
N THR A 78 -9.16 -14.42 -3.94
CA THR A 78 -9.05 -13.17 -3.16
C THR A 78 -7.67 -12.54 -3.29
N THR A 79 -6.60 -13.35 -3.21
CA THR A 79 -5.23 -12.85 -3.36
C THR A 79 -4.98 -12.30 -4.78
N ALA A 80 -5.43 -13.00 -5.81
CA ALA A 80 -5.29 -12.57 -7.20
C ALA A 80 -6.04 -11.26 -7.49
N GLN A 81 -7.24 -11.10 -6.93
CA GLN A 81 -8.04 -9.89 -7.07
C GLN A 81 -7.36 -8.68 -6.43
N LEU A 82 -6.84 -8.81 -5.21
CA LEU A 82 -6.14 -7.73 -4.50
C LEU A 82 -4.85 -7.30 -5.21
N LEU A 83 -4.11 -8.26 -5.77
CA LEU A 83 -2.92 -7.96 -6.58
C LEU A 83 -3.27 -7.20 -7.87
N LYS A 84 -4.41 -7.54 -8.49
CA LYS A 84 -4.92 -6.82 -9.67
C LYS A 84 -5.31 -5.38 -9.33
N GLU A 85 -6.00 -5.16 -8.22
CA GLU A 85 -6.36 -3.82 -7.72
C GLU A 85 -5.10 -2.98 -7.44
N GLN A 86 -4.10 -3.57 -6.78
CA GLN A 86 -2.83 -2.89 -6.52
C GLN A 86 -2.10 -2.48 -7.81
N LYS A 87 -2.06 -3.36 -8.81
CA LYS A 87 -1.48 -3.05 -10.13
C LYS A 87 -2.23 -1.91 -10.85
N GLN A 88 -3.55 -1.87 -10.74
CA GLN A 88 -4.38 -0.82 -11.35
C GLN A 88 -4.09 0.54 -10.73
N PHE A 89 -4.06 0.64 -9.39
CA PHE A 89 -3.73 1.88 -8.69
C PHE A 89 -2.32 2.39 -9.00
N ILE A 90 -1.32 1.50 -9.00
CA ILE A 90 0.06 1.84 -9.40
C ILE A 90 0.09 2.41 -10.82
N SER A 91 -0.66 1.80 -11.75
CA SER A 91 -0.71 2.25 -13.14
C SER A 91 -1.38 3.63 -13.29
N GLN A 92 -2.39 3.94 -12.48
CA GLN A 92 -3.05 5.25 -12.47
C GLN A 92 -2.09 6.35 -12.01
N VAL A 93 -1.30 6.08 -10.96
CA VAL A 93 -0.30 7.03 -10.46
C VAL A 93 0.85 7.19 -11.46
N GLY A 94 1.36 6.10 -12.04
CA GLY A 94 2.49 6.15 -13.00
C GLY A 94 2.19 6.85 -14.33
N ARG A 95 0.92 6.89 -14.76
CA ARG A 95 0.52 7.64 -15.98
C ARG A 95 0.63 9.16 -15.82
N LEU A 96 0.62 9.69 -14.60
CA LEU A 96 0.80 11.12 -14.34
C LEU A 96 2.28 11.54 -14.38
N SER A 97 3.21 10.63 -14.06
CA SER A 97 4.65 10.88 -14.15
C SER A 97 5.15 11.13 -15.58
N LEU A 98 4.36 10.74 -16.59
CA LEU A 98 4.67 10.94 -18.02
C LEU A 98 4.11 12.25 -18.59
N PHE A 99 3.33 13.02 -17.83
CA PHE A 99 2.69 14.26 -18.28
C PHE A 99 3.39 15.55 -17.79
N VAL A 100 4.60 15.44 -17.24
CA VAL A 100 5.48 16.59 -17.02
C VAL A 100 6.34 16.78 -18.28
N VAL A 101 5.77 17.38 -19.33
CA VAL A 101 6.46 17.93 -20.50
C VAL A 101 5.83 19.27 -20.86
#